data_AF-A0A0C2YCP9-F1
#
_entry.id   AF-A0A0C2YCP9-F1
#
_cell.length_a   1.000
_cell.length_b   1.000
_cell.length_c   1.000
_cell.angle_alpha   90.00
_cell.angle_beta   90.00
_cell.angle_gamma   90.00
#
_symmetry.space_group_name_H-M   'P 1'
#
loop_
_entity.id
_entity.type
_entity.pdbx_description
1 polymer ?
#
loop_
_entity_poly.entity_id
_entity_poly.type
_entity_poly.pdbx_seq_one_letter_code
_entity_poly.pdbx_strand_id
1 'polypeptide(L)'
;MWCDNCLLVLPLRGGAIAWGVVIAAYSIGGGVFLLMRGQYIYFTFPEWQIYGGIGLGIGAAAIISMFALSNRSYIWIRVVNFLWPFVIVISAVRAIIMIVQLQRGKDQIMWECNNGGQLWTASATAGISTSGSLPSGFCSMGFSSLNTAFILSLLVDLVFQAYMFFLTWRFSKRLEHYSNMKGPFHGGYYNAY
;
A
#
# COMPACT_ATOMS: atom_id res chain seq x y z
N MET A 1 -24.30 -9.80 -19.45
CA MET A 1 -23.71 -8.58 -20.04
C MET A 1 -23.28 -7.68 -18.90
N TRP A 2 -22.00 -7.66 -18.54
CA TRP A 2 -21.47 -6.69 -17.57
C TRP A 2 -21.09 -5.43 -18.34
N CYS A 3 -21.53 -4.27 -17.87
CA CYS A 3 -21.45 -3.02 -18.59
C CYS A 3 -19.99 -2.57 -18.81
N ASP A 4 -19.66 -2.19 -20.06
CA ASP A 4 -18.29 -1.93 -20.55
C ASP A 4 -17.58 -0.77 -19.84
N ASN A 5 -18.34 0.11 -19.16
CA ASN A 5 -17.83 1.24 -18.38
C ASN A 5 -18.19 1.22 -16.88
N CYS A 6 -18.80 0.15 -16.37
CA CYS A 6 -19.28 0.18 -14.99
C CYS A 6 -18.13 0.11 -13.97
N LEU A 7 -18.14 1.04 -12.99
CA LEU A 7 -17.18 1.25 -11.90
C LEU A 7 -15.75 1.69 -12.32
N LEU A 8 -15.60 2.23 -13.53
CA LEU A 8 -14.36 2.89 -13.95
C LEU A 8 -14.40 4.37 -13.57
N VAL A 9 -13.58 4.76 -12.60
CA VAL A 9 -13.35 6.17 -12.24
C VAL A 9 -12.46 6.84 -13.31
N LEU A 10 -11.57 6.07 -13.93
CA LEU A 10 -10.61 6.52 -14.93
C LEU A 10 -10.55 5.54 -16.12
N PRO A 11 -10.06 5.95 -17.32
CA PRO A 11 -9.96 5.07 -18.49
C PRO A 11 -9.15 3.81 -18.18
N LEU A 12 -9.67 2.62 -18.50
CA LEU A 12 -9.22 1.32 -17.99
C LEU A 12 -7.69 1.10 -17.99
N ARG A 13 -6.97 1.53 -19.04
CA ARG A 13 -5.51 1.33 -19.15
C ARG A 13 -4.72 2.50 -18.54
N GLY A 14 -4.89 3.70 -19.08
CA GLY A 14 -4.16 4.88 -18.62
C GLY A 14 -4.49 5.23 -17.16
N GLY A 15 -5.76 5.11 -16.79
CA GLY A 15 -6.26 5.27 -15.43
C GLY A 15 -5.70 4.25 -14.45
N ALA A 16 -5.61 2.98 -14.84
CA ALA A 16 -5.02 1.95 -13.98
C ALA A 16 -3.50 2.13 -13.80
N ILE A 17 -2.79 2.61 -14.83
CA ILE A 17 -1.37 2.97 -14.70
C ILE A 17 -1.22 4.16 -13.75
N ALA A 18 -2.01 5.24 -13.93
CA ALA A 18 -1.98 6.38 -13.04
C ALA A 18 -2.31 6.00 -11.58
N TRP A 19 -3.29 5.10 -11.39
CA TRP A 19 -3.62 4.56 -10.08
C TRP A 19 -2.44 3.78 -9.46
N GLY A 20 -1.77 2.95 -10.27
CA GLY A 20 -0.54 2.26 -9.88
C GLY A 20 0.59 3.21 -9.46
N VAL A 21 0.76 4.35 -10.16
CA VAL A 21 1.74 5.39 -9.78
C VAL A 21 1.39 5.97 -8.41
N VAL A 22 0.13 6.30 -8.17
CA VAL A 22 -0.32 6.87 -6.89
C VAL A 22 -0.08 5.88 -5.75
N ILE A 23 -0.42 4.59 -5.93
CA ILE A 23 -0.14 3.56 -4.92
C ILE A 23 1.36 3.41 -4.71
N ALA A 24 2.16 3.34 -5.77
CA ALA A 24 3.61 3.20 -5.65
C ALA A 24 4.22 4.37 -4.86
N ALA A 25 3.87 5.61 -5.19
CA ALA A 25 4.35 6.79 -4.48
C ALA A 25 3.92 6.79 -3.01
N TYR A 26 2.65 6.48 -2.75
CA TYR A 26 2.09 6.44 -1.40
C TYR A 26 2.73 5.35 -0.54
N SER A 27 2.80 4.11 -1.04
CA SER A 27 3.32 2.96 -0.30
C SER A 27 4.84 3.03 -0.12
N ILE A 28 5.59 3.56 -1.11
CA ILE A 28 7.03 3.80 -0.96
C ILE A 28 7.28 4.92 0.05
N GLY A 29 6.57 6.04 -0.05
CA GLY A 29 6.70 7.16 0.89
C GLY A 29 6.37 6.74 2.32
N GLY A 30 5.25 6.04 2.52
CA GLY A 30 4.88 5.48 3.82
C GLY A 30 5.84 4.41 4.33
N GLY A 31 6.34 3.54 3.44
CA GLY A 31 7.34 2.53 3.78
C GLY A 31 8.65 3.13 4.26
N VAL A 32 9.20 4.11 3.53
CA VAL A 32 10.42 4.85 3.91
C VAL A 32 10.20 5.62 5.22
N PHE A 33 9.05 6.26 5.39
CA PHE A 33 8.71 6.93 6.65
C PHE A 33 8.76 5.97 7.84
N LEU A 34 8.18 4.78 7.72
CA LEU A 34 8.23 3.76 8.77
C LEU A 34 9.65 3.25 9.04
N LEU A 35 10.48 3.11 8.01
CA LEU A 35 11.87 2.68 8.17
C LEU A 35 12.75 3.73 8.88
N MET A 36 12.50 5.01 8.63
CA MET A 36 13.31 6.10 9.20
C MET A 36 12.78 6.63 10.53
N ARG A 37 11.45 6.69 10.68
CA ARG A 37 10.78 7.34 11.82
C ARG A 37 9.84 6.41 12.59
N GLY A 38 9.63 5.17 12.13
CA GLY A 38 8.77 4.21 12.82
C GLY A 38 9.28 3.82 14.22
N GLN A 39 10.58 3.96 14.47
CA GLN A 39 11.19 3.74 15.79
C GLN A 39 10.67 4.69 16.89
N TYR A 40 10.07 5.83 16.52
CA TYR A 40 9.46 6.79 17.47
C TYR A 40 7.98 6.48 17.76
N ILE A 41 7.39 5.56 17.00
CA ILE A 41 5.95 5.24 17.07
C ILE A 41 5.76 3.81 17.58
N TYR A 42 6.68 2.91 17.23
CA TYR A 42 6.69 1.51 17.59
C TYR A 42 7.90 1.22 18.49
N PHE A 43 7.62 0.74 19.70
CA PHE A 43 8.60 0.61 20.78
C PHE A 43 9.33 -0.75 20.79
N THR A 44 8.96 -1.68 19.91
CA THR A 44 9.44 -3.07 19.86
C THR A 44 10.19 -3.35 18.55
N PHE A 45 11.49 -3.64 18.66
CA PHE A 45 12.28 -4.07 17.51
C PHE A 45 11.97 -5.54 17.16
N PRO A 46 11.83 -5.93 15.87
CA PRO A 46 11.98 -5.17 14.62
C PRO A 46 10.64 -4.77 13.95
N GLU A 47 9.61 -4.36 14.71
CA GLU A 47 8.25 -4.21 14.16
C GLU A 47 8.14 -3.15 13.04
N TRP A 48 8.70 -1.96 13.23
CA TRP A 48 8.62 -0.89 12.23
C TRP A 48 9.35 -1.23 10.93
N GLN A 49 10.41 -2.06 11.00
CA GLN A 49 11.12 -2.55 9.81
C GLN A 49 10.24 -3.49 8.99
N ILE A 50 9.50 -4.37 9.66
CA ILE A 50 8.55 -5.28 9.01
C ILE A 50 7.42 -4.47 8.36
N TYR A 51 6.83 -3.51 9.09
CA TYR A 51 5.75 -2.68 8.54
C TYR A 51 6.20 -1.84 7.34
N GLY A 52 7.39 -1.21 7.44
CA GLY A 52 8.00 -0.46 6.35
C GLY A 52 8.34 -1.33 5.15
N GLY A 53 8.89 -2.53 5.38
CA GLY A 53 9.20 -3.50 4.34
C GLY A 53 7.96 -3.98 3.58
N ILE A 54 6.85 -4.24 4.28
CA ILE A 54 5.56 -4.56 3.63
C ILE A 54 5.07 -3.37 2.79
N GLY A 55 5.22 -2.13 3.28
CA GLY A 55 4.92 -0.92 2.51
C GLY A 55 5.69 -0.86 1.18
N LEU A 56 6.99 -1.13 1.22
CA LEU A 56 7.82 -1.21 0.01
C LEU A 56 7.39 -2.37 -0.91
N GLY A 57 7.01 -3.52 -0.35
CA GLY A 57 6.48 -4.67 -1.10
C GLY A 57 5.19 -4.34 -1.87
N ILE A 58 4.27 -3.60 -1.25
CA ILE A 58 3.06 -3.10 -1.93
C ILE A 58 3.44 -2.14 -3.07
N GLY A 59 4.40 -1.24 -2.83
CA GLY A 59 4.93 -0.35 -3.86
C GLY A 59 5.52 -1.11 -5.05
N ALA A 60 6.28 -2.18 -4.79
CA ALA A 60 6.82 -3.05 -5.84
C ALA A 60 5.70 -3.77 -6.62
N ALA A 61 4.67 -4.28 -5.94
CA ALA A 61 3.51 -4.90 -6.60
C ALA A 61 2.76 -3.91 -7.51
N ALA A 62 2.63 -2.65 -7.09
CA ALA A 62 2.07 -1.59 -7.90
C ALA A 62 2.93 -1.30 -9.16
N ILE A 63 4.26 -1.28 -9.02
CA ILE A 63 5.19 -1.11 -10.14
C ILE A 63 5.10 -2.26 -11.14
N ILE A 64 5.07 -3.51 -10.68
CA ILE A 64 4.89 -4.68 -11.55
C ILE A 64 3.55 -4.57 -12.30
N SER A 65 2.50 -4.12 -11.62
CA SER A 65 1.18 -3.89 -12.23
C SER A 65 1.23 -2.84 -13.33
N MET A 66 1.98 -1.75 -13.14
CA MET A 66 2.19 -0.72 -14.18
C MET A 66 2.87 -1.29 -15.43
N PHE A 67 3.94 -2.07 -15.25
CA PHE A 67 4.62 -2.72 -16.38
C PHE A 67 3.72 -3.72 -17.10
N ALA A 68 2.95 -4.51 -16.36
CA ALA A 68 1.99 -5.47 -16.92
C ALA A 68 0.93 -4.77 -17.79
N LEU A 69 0.38 -3.64 -17.30
CA LEU A 69 -0.62 -2.83 -18.01
C LEU A 69 -0.05 -2.07 -19.20
N SER A 70 1.22 -1.63 -19.11
CA SER A 70 1.90 -0.90 -20.19
C SER A 70 2.11 -1.80 -21.41
N ASN A 71 2.63 -3.01 -21.18
CA ASN A 71 2.99 -3.99 -22.22
C ASN A 71 1.82 -4.83 -22.75
N ARG A 72 0.61 -4.69 -22.18
CA ARG A 72 -0.56 -5.53 -22.50
C ARG A 72 -0.27 -7.03 -22.42
N SER A 73 0.64 -7.44 -21.52
CA SER A 73 1.06 -8.83 -21.45
C SER A 73 0.02 -9.69 -20.73
N TYR A 74 -0.47 -10.71 -21.42
CA TYR A 74 -1.43 -11.66 -20.87
C TYR A 74 -0.90 -12.40 -19.63
N ILE A 75 0.35 -12.84 -19.69
CA ILE A 75 1.00 -13.60 -18.60
C ILE A 75 1.18 -12.70 -17.37
N TRP A 76 1.75 -11.51 -17.54
CA TRP A 76 2.02 -10.61 -16.42
C TRP A 76 0.75 -10.12 -15.72
N ILE A 77 -0.33 -9.90 -16.48
CA ILE A 77 -1.62 -9.53 -15.90
C ILE A 77 -2.22 -10.66 -15.08
N ARG A 78 -2.05 -11.93 -15.48
CA ARG A 78 -2.45 -13.08 -14.65
C ARG A 78 -1.66 -13.18 -13.36
N VAL A 79 -0.33 -12.98 -13.43
CA VAL A 79 0.53 -12.95 -12.23
C VAL A 79 0.08 -11.86 -11.27
N VAL A 80 -0.12 -10.64 -11.77
CA VAL A 80 -0.56 -9.49 -10.97
C VAL A 80 -1.95 -9.72 -10.37
N ASN A 81 -2.89 -10.26 -11.14
CA ASN A 81 -4.23 -10.60 -10.67
C ASN A 81 -4.20 -11.69 -9.58
N PHE A 82 -3.24 -12.60 -9.61
CA PHE A 82 -3.02 -13.58 -8.54
C PHE A 82 -2.32 -12.97 -7.32
N LEU A 83 -1.39 -12.04 -7.53
CA LEU A 83 -0.61 -11.39 -6.48
C LEU A 83 -1.44 -10.47 -5.58
N TRP A 84 -2.33 -9.65 -6.16
CA TRP A 84 -3.08 -8.62 -5.44
C TRP A 84 -3.91 -9.10 -4.26
N PRO A 85 -4.66 -10.23 -4.33
CA PRO A 85 -5.38 -10.77 -3.17
C PRO A 85 -4.47 -11.02 -1.96
N PHE A 86 -3.27 -11.58 -2.16
CA PHE A 86 -2.32 -11.80 -1.07
C PHE A 86 -1.79 -10.48 -0.50
N VAL A 87 -1.48 -9.51 -1.37
CA VAL A 87 -1.03 -8.17 -0.97
C VAL A 87 -2.08 -7.48 -0.10
N ILE A 88 -3.36 -7.54 -0.49
CA ILE A 88 -4.47 -6.95 0.27
C ILE A 88 -4.63 -7.62 1.65
N VAL A 89 -4.53 -8.96 1.72
CA VAL A 89 -4.65 -9.67 3.00
C VAL A 89 -3.49 -9.30 3.93
N ILE A 90 -2.26 -9.29 3.42
CA ILE A 90 -1.07 -8.92 4.20
C ILE A 90 -1.15 -7.46 4.66
N SER A 91 -1.62 -6.55 3.80
CA SER A 91 -1.76 -5.14 4.16
C SER A 91 -2.88 -4.91 5.18
N ALA A 92 -3.96 -5.69 5.14
CA ALA A 92 -5.04 -5.64 6.13
C ALA A 92 -4.57 -6.13 7.51
N VAL A 93 -3.88 -7.27 7.56
CA VAL A 93 -3.30 -7.79 8.81
C VAL A 93 -2.29 -6.78 9.37
N ARG A 94 -1.40 -6.24 8.52
CA ARG A 94 -0.46 -5.19 8.90
C ARG A 94 -1.18 -4.00 9.51
N ALA A 95 -2.23 -3.49 8.86
CA ALA A 95 -2.98 -2.34 9.37
C ALA A 95 -3.59 -2.60 10.75
N ILE A 96 -4.18 -3.77 10.98
CA ILE A 96 -4.76 -4.14 12.27
C ILE A 96 -3.69 -4.15 13.37
N ILE A 97 -2.56 -4.84 13.13
CA ILE A 97 -1.48 -4.94 14.11
C ILE A 97 -0.91 -3.56 14.42
N MET A 98 -0.67 -2.74 13.38
CA MET A 98 -0.15 -1.37 13.54
C MET A 98 -1.07 -0.50 14.40
N ILE A 99 -2.39 -0.60 14.23
CA ILE A 99 -3.37 0.15 15.03
C ILE A 99 -3.35 -0.32 16.48
N VAL A 100 -3.35 -1.64 16.72
CA VAL A 100 -3.31 -2.21 18.09
C VAL A 100 -2.04 -1.78 18.82
N GLN A 101 -0.89 -1.86 18.17
CA GLN A 101 0.39 -1.47 18.78
C GLN A 101 0.46 0.04 19.03
N LEU A 102 -0.09 0.85 18.12
CA LEU A 102 -0.17 2.30 18.32
C LEU A 102 -1.03 2.66 19.54
N GLN A 103 -2.15 1.96 19.75
CA GLN A 103 -3.00 2.16 20.93
C GLN A 103 -2.29 1.74 22.23
N ARG A 104 -1.53 0.64 22.22
CA ARG A 104 -0.74 0.20 23.38
C ARG A 104 0.39 1.17 23.74
N GLY A 105 1.01 1.79 22.73
CA GLY A 105 2.07 2.78 22.91
C GLY A 105 1.60 4.18 23.30
N LYS A 106 0.28 4.44 23.36
CA LYS A 106 -0.29 5.77 23.59
C LYS A 106 0.29 6.48 24.82
N ASP A 107 0.34 5.80 25.95
CA ASP A 107 0.78 6.40 27.21
C ASP A 107 2.28 6.73 27.19
N GLN A 108 3.06 5.91 26.48
CA GLN A 108 4.50 6.12 26.29
C GLN A 108 4.74 7.35 25.42
N ILE A 109 4.05 7.45 24.28
CA ILE A 109 4.14 8.63 23.38
C ILE A 109 3.71 9.91 24.12
N MET A 110 2.64 9.83 24.91
CA MET A 110 2.14 10.99 25.66
C MET A 110 3.13 11.40 26.76
N TRP A 111 3.80 10.44 27.41
CA TRP A 111 4.89 10.74 28.34
C TRP A 111 6.09 11.37 27.64
N GLU A 112 6.54 10.84 26.50
CA GLU A 112 7.67 11.40 25.73
C GLU A 112 7.38 12.86 25.36
N CYS A 113 6.16 13.18 24.95
CA CYS A 113 5.75 14.54 24.65
C CYS A 113 5.67 15.46 25.87
N ASN A 114 5.21 14.97 27.02
CA ASN A 114 5.16 15.76 28.26
C ASN A 114 6.55 16.02 28.87
N ASN A 115 7.56 15.23 28.49
CA ASN A 115 8.95 15.38 28.96
C ASN A 115 9.87 16.00 27.90
N GLY A 116 9.32 16.88 27.06
CA GLY A 116 10.12 17.64 26.09
C GLY A 116 10.67 16.80 24.92
N GLY A 117 10.02 15.68 24.60
CA GLY A 117 10.43 14.78 23.53
C GLY A 117 11.55 13.81 23.93
N GLN A 118 11.83 13.63 25.22
CA GLN A 118 12.77 12.59 25.66
C GLN A 118 12.25 11.21 25.29
N LEU A 119 13.15 10.34 24.82
CA LEU A 119 12.84 8.94 24.53
C LEU A 119 12.40 8.20 25.79
N TRP A 120 11.39 7.35 25.66
CA TRP A 120 10.94 6.46 26.69
C TRP A 120 12.10 5.60 27.19
N THR A 121 12.24 5.47 28.50
CA THR A 121 13.43 4.90 29.14
C THR A 121 13.80 3.50 28.61
N ALA A 122 12.79 2.65 28.36
CA ALA A 122 13.00 1.32 27.78
C ALA A 122 13.52 1.39 26.33
N SER A 123 13.07 2.35 25.53
CA SER A 123 13.47 2.52 24.13
C SER A 123 14.82 3.20 23.99
N ALA A 124 15.14 4.12 24.90
CA ALA A 124 16.48 4.69 25.04
C ALA A 124 17.49 3.60 25.43
N THR A 125 17.13 2.73 26.38
CA THR A 125 17.99 1.62 26.84
C THR A 125 18.16 0.56 25.75
N ALA A 126 17.12 0.29 24.96
CA ALA A 126 17.18 -0.64 23.84
C ALA A 126 17.90 -0.08 22.59
N GLY A 127 18.41 1.16 22.64
CA GLY A 127 19.15 1.78 21.53
C GLY A 127 18.31 1.94 20.26
N ILE A 128 16.98 2.04 20.40
CA ILE A 128 16.02 2.01 19.30
C ILE A 128 16.13 3.24 18.39
N SER A 129 16.75 4.33 18.86
CA SER A 129 16.81 5.61 18.15
C SER A 129 18.21 6.21 18.16
N THR A 130 18.68 6.67 16.99
CA THR A 130 19.98 7.34 16.80
C THR A 130 19.96 8.82 17.14
N SER A 131 18.82 9.50 17.02
CA SER A 131 18.64 10.88 17.49
C SER A 131 17.83 10.89 18.78
N GLY A 132 18.46 11.26 19.90
CA GLY A 132 18.00 11.07 21.28
C GLY A 132 16.67 11.74 21.70
N SER A 133 15.84 12.22 20.78
CA SER A 133 14.56 12.86 21.05
C SER A 133 13.52 12.61 19.96
N LEU A 134 12.25 12.53 20.36
CA LEU A 134 11.08 12.47 19.50
C LEU A 134 10.91 13.81 18.72
N PRO A 135 10.60 13.78 17.41
CA PRO A 135 10.47 15.03 16.64
C PRO A 135 9.32 15.91 17.14
N SER A 136 9.58 17.20 17.34
CA SER A 136 8.63 18.16 17.95
C SER A 136 7.26 18.23 17.26
N GLY A 137 7.20 17.96 15.96
CA GLY A 137 5.95 17.92 15.18
C GLY A 137 4.96 16.83 15.62
N PHE A 138 5.44 15.72 16.20
CA PHE A 138 4.56 14.68 16.74
C PHE A 138 3.83 15.16 18.01
N CYS A 139 4.54 15.90 18.86
CA CYS A 139 3.98 16.42 20.10
C CYS A 139 3.09 17.65 19.89
N SER A 140 3.35 18.46 18.87
CA SER A 140 2.50 19.63 18.57
C SER A 140 1.12 19.26 18.02
N MET A 141 1.00 18.16 17.28
CA MET A 141 -0.29 17.71 16.70
C MET A 141 -1.15 16.90 17.68
N GLY A 142 -0.54 16.32 18.71
CA GLY A 142 -1.21 15.48 19.72
C GLY A 142 -1.54 14.07 19.23
N PHE A 143 -1.53 13.10 20.16
CA PHE A 143 -1.74 11.68 19.85
C PHE A 143 -3.09 11.40 19.17
N SER A 144 -4.16 12.10 19.57
CA SER A 144 -5.52 11.89 19.04
C SER A 144 -5.56 12.15 17.53
N SER A 145 -5.09 13.32 17.10
CA SER A 145 -5.05 13.72 15.69
C SER A 145 -4.14 12.80 14.87
N LEU A 146 -2.99 12.43 15.42
CA LEU A 146 -2.04 11.54 14.76
C LEU A 146 -2.61 10.14 14.56
N ASN A 147 -3.25 9.58 15.59
CA ASN A 147 -3.90 8.28 15.53
C ASN A 147 -5.04 8.27 14.49
N THR A 148 -5.86 9.31 14.45
CA THR A 148 -6.93 9.43 13.44
C THR A 148 -6.35 9.51 12.03
N ALA A 149 -5.34 10.35 11.80
CA ALA A 149 -4.68 10.47 10.51
C ALA A 149 -4.07 9.12 10.07
N PHE A 150 -3.44 8.40 11.00
CA PHE A 150 -2.83 7.10 10.73
C PHE A 150 -3.87 6.04 10.34
N ILE A 151 -4.97 5.94 11.08
CA ILE A 151 -6.07 5.00 10.78
C ILE A 151 -6.69 5.31 9.41
N LEU A 152 -7.00 6.58 9.13
CA LEU A 152 -7.55 6.99 7.84
C LEU A 152 -6.59 6.66 6.69
N SER A 153 -5.30 6.90 6.88
CA SER A 153 -4.28 6.59 5.88
C SER A 153 -4.21 5.08 5.56
N LEU A 154 -4.34 4.21 6.57
CA LEU A 154 -4.35 2.75 6.39
C LEU A 154 -5.63 2.26 5.70
N LEU A 155 -6.78 2.87 5.98
CA LEU A 155 -8.04 2.53 5.33
C LEU A 155 -8.05 2.95 3.85
N VAL A 156 -7.56 4.16 3.55
CA VAL A 156 -7.42 4.64 2.17
C VAL A 156 -6.47 3.74 1.38
N ASP A 157 -5.37 3.28 1.99
CA ASP A 157 -4.44 2.32 1.38
C ASP A 157 -5.16 1.02 0.97
N LEU A 158 -5.98 0.46 1.86
CA LEU A 158 -6.75 -0.76 1.56
C LEU A 158 -7.75 -0.57 0.42
N VAL A 159 -8.47 0.56 0.41
CA VAL A 159 -9.41 0.89 -0.67
C VAL A 159 -8.67 1.02 -2.00
N PHE A 160 -7.49 1.65 -1.99
CA PHE A 160 -6.69 1.84 -3.20
C PHE A 160 -6.19 0.51 -3.76
N GLN A 161 -5.73 -0.39 -2.89
CA GLN A 161 -5.29 -1.73 -3.29
C GLN A 161 -6.45 -2.59 -3.82
N ALA A 162 -7.62 -2.55 -3.15
CA ALA A 162 -8.82 -3.24 -3.62
C ALA A 162 -9.29 -2.71 -4.99
N TYR A 163 -9.21 -1.40 -5.20
CA TYR A 163 -9.53 -0.81 -6.50
C TYR A 163 -8.52 -1.20 -7.58
N MET A 164 -7.24 -1.28 -7.25
CA MET A 164 -6.21 -1.74 -8.18
C MET A 164 -6.40 -3.22 -8.58
N PHE A 165 -6.80 -4.06 -7.64
CA PHE A 165 -7.20 -5.44 -7.93
C PHE A 165 -8.39 -5.48 -8.89
N PHE A 166 -9.43 -4.68 -8.65
CA PHE A 166 -10.57 -4.59 -9.56
C PHE A 166 -10.15 -4.19 -10.99
N LEU A 167 -9.29 -3.19 -11.14
CA LEU A 167 -8.80 -2.73 -12.44
C LEU A 167 -7.97 -3.80 -13.17
N THR A 168 -7.09 -4.49 -12.46
CA THR A 168 -6.23 -5.55 -13.03
C THR A 168 -7.04 -6.80 -13.40
N TRP A 169 -7.99 -7.21 -12.56
CA TRP A 169 -8.94 -8.28 -12.86
C TRP A 169 -9.76 -7.96 -14.13
N ARG A 170 -10.30 -6.73 -14.20
CA ARG A 170 -11.10 -6.30 -15.35
C ARG A 170 -10.28 -6.27 -16.64
N PHE A 171 -9.04 -5.77 -16.58
CA PHE A 171 -8.14 -5.78 -17.73
C PHE A 171 -7.80 -7.22 -18.17
N SER A 172 -7.61 -8.14 -17.22
CA SER A 172 -7.43 -9.57 -17.50
C SER A 172 -8.62 -10.16 -18.27
N LYS A 173 -9.85 -9.92 -17.81
CA LYS A 173 -11.06 -10.42 -18.49
C LYS A 173 -11.24 -9.84 -19.89
N ARG A 174 -10.88 -8.58 -20.10
CA ARG A 174 -10.88 -7.96 -21.43
C ARG A 174 -9.87 -8.62 -22.37
N LEU A 175 -8.66 -8.92 -21.90
CA LEU A 175 -7.66 -9.64 -22.68
C LEU A 175 -8.11 -11.07 -23.02
N GLU A 176 -8.68 -11.79 -22.06
CA GLU A 176 -9.26 -13.13 -22.28
C GLU A 176 -10.41 -13.09 -23.30
N HIS A 177 -11.22 -12.04 -23.29
CA HIS A 177 -12.30 -11.90 -24.27
C HIS A 177 -11.73 -11.70 -25.68
N TYR A 178 -10.77 -10.79 -25.87
CA TYR A 178 -10.13 -10.59 -27.18
C TYR A 178 -9.37 -11.81 -27.68
N SER A 179 -8.70 -12.58 -26.80
CA SER A 179 -8.00 -13.80 -27.19
C SER A 179 -8.95 -14.93 -27.63
N ASN A 180 -10.19 -14.93 -27.13
CA ASN A 180 -11.21 -15.94 -27.45
C ASN A 180 -12.14 -15.54 -28.61
N MET A 181 -12.00 -14.32 -29.15
CA MET A 181 -12.74 -13.91 -30.35
C MET A 181 -12.19 -14.64 -31.58
N LYS A 182 -12.84 -15.74 -31.97
CA LYS A 182 -12.67 -16.36 -33.30
C LYS A 182 -13.62 -15.66 -34.27
N GLY A 183 -13.08 -14.83 -35.16
CA GLY A 183 -13.91 -14.00 -36.04
C GLY A 183 -14.52 -14.75 -37.23
N PRO A 184 -15.75 -14.37 -37.66
CA PRO A 184 -16.20 -14.44 -39.03
C PRO A 184 -16.39 -13.01 -39.57
N PHE A 185 -15.30 -12.25 -39.70
CA PHE A 185 -15.33 -10.94 -40.37
C PHE A 185 -14.02 -10.79 -41.16
N HIS A 186 -14.12 -11.04 -42.46
CA HIS A 186 -13.16 -10.74 -43.54
C HIS A 186 -11.68 -10.51 -43.15
N GLY A 187 -10.93 -11.62 -42.98
CA GLY A 187 -9.53 -11.66 -43.39
C GLY A 187 -8.43 -11.32 -42.37
N GLY A 188 -8.73 -11.14 -41.09
CA GLY A 188 -7.70 -10.92 -40.05
C GLY A 188 -7.36 -12.18 -39.26
N TYR A 189 -6.36 -12.96 -39.70
CA TYR A 189 -5.80 -14.06 -38.91
C TYR A 189 -5.15 -13.52 -37.63
N TYR A 190 -5.76 -13.76 -36.47
CA TYR A 190 -5.05 -13.67 -35.19
C TYR A 190 -5.39 -14.87 -34.31
N ASN A 191 -4.68 -15.98 -34.55
CA ASN A 191 -4.04 -16.70 -33.44
C ASN A 191 -2.72 -15.95 -33.22
N ALA A 192 -2.74 -14.88 -32.42
CA ALA A 192 -1.50 -14.29 -31.96
C ALA A 192 -1.04 -15.11 -30.75
N TYR A 193 -0.11 -16.03 -31.01
CA TYR A 193 0.73 -16.67 -29.99
C TYR A 193 1.48 -15.61 -29.18
#